data_AF-A0A9E7SUD6-F1
#
_entry.id   AF-A0A9E7SUD6-F1
#
_cell.length_a   1.000
_cell.length_b   1.000
_cell.length_c   1.000
_cell.angle_alpha   90.00
_cell.angle_beta   90.00
_cell.angle_gamma   90.00
#
_symmetry.space_group_name_H-M   'P 1'
#
loop_
_entity.id
_entity.type
_entity.pdbx_description
1 polymer ?
#
loop_
_entity_poly.entity_id
_entity_poly.type
_entity_poly.pdbx_seq_one_letter_code
_entity_poly.pdbx_strand_id
1 'polypeptide(L)'
;MPLESLLPVAPFPNGIDHYALGGVLVGLGVVTIYLATAIAPGASTFLESTLSYGSSLSRLDRYRASRDWRVVFTLGIVSGAALYTLATGGGAWVTAVAPWRLLVGGVLIGVGTRLGKGCTSGHGVCGVGSASSTSFVGVLSFLLVAIVTAQLAMAAGVSP
;
A
#
# COMPACT_ATOMS: atom_id res chain seq x y z
N MET A 1 28.03 -5.19 -25.12
CA MET A 1 26.95 -5.42 -24.14
C MET A 1 25.85 -6.17 -24.88
N PRO A 2 25.67 -7.48 -24.65
CA PRO A 2 24.76 -8.28 -25.46
C PRO A 2 23.30 -7.89 -25.17
N LEU A 3 22.49 -7.81 -26.23
CA LEU A 3 21.08 -7.42 -26.21
C LEU A 3 20.20 -8.40 -25.40
N GLU A 4 20.74 -9.55 -24.99
CA GLU A 4 20.07 -10.58 -24.20
C GLU A 4 19.91 -10.20 -22.72
N SER A 5 20.69 -9.24 -22.19
CA SER A 5 20.50 -8.71 -20.83
C SER A 5 19.35 -7.70 -20.71
N LEU A 6 18.69 -7.37 -21.83
CA LEU A 6 17.59 -6.41 -21.94
C LEU A 6 16.21 -7.07 -22.08
N LEU A 7 16.16 -8.40 -22.28
CA LEU A 7 14.90 -9.13 -22.32
C LEU A 7 14.49 -9.52 -20.89
N PRO A 8 13.27 -9.17 -20.46
CA PRO A 8 12.85 -9.38 -19.08
C PRO A 8 12.87 -10.87 -18.77
N VAL A 9 13.44 -11.20 -17.59
CA VAL A 9 13.11 -12.40 -16.82
C VAL A 9 11.60 -12.66 -17.01
N ALA A 10 11.21 -13.89 -17.33
CA ALA A 10 9.81 -14.26 -17.54
C ALA A 10 8.93 -13.53 -16.53
N PRO A 11 7.85 -12.82 -16.94
CA PRO A 11 7.13 -11.88 -16.08
C PRO A 11 6.64 -12.48 -14.75
N PHE A 12 6.46 -13.81 -14.74
CA PHE A 12 6.12 -14.60 -13.56
C PHE A 12 7.09 -15.80 -13.45
N PRO A 13 8.32 -15.59 -12.96
CA PRO A 13 9.33 -16.66 -12.93
C PRO A 13 8.99 -17.76 -11.91
N ASN A 14 8.13 -17.45 -10.94
CA ASN A 14 7.67 -18.36 -9.89
C ASN A 14 6.26 -18.93 -10.15
N GLY A 15 5.67 -18.71 -11.33
CA GLY A 15 4.26 -19.05 -11.63
C GLY A 15 3.27 -17.90 -11.34
N ILE A 16 2.02 -18.05 -11.79
CA ILE A 16 0.95 -17.03 -11.63
C ILE A 16 0.03 -17.30 -10.42
N ASP A 17 0.05 -18.53 -9.92
CA ASP A 17 -0.84 -19.09 -8.91
C ASP A 17 -0.89 -18.26 -7.62
N HIS A 18 0.26 -17.90 -7.07
CA HIS A 18 0.36 -17.14 -5.83
C HIS A 18 -0.12 -15.69 -5.98
N TYR A 19 0.10 -15.06 -7.14
CA TYR A 19 -0.46 -13.73 -7.44
C TYR A 19 -1.98 -13.78 -7.57
N ALA A 20 -2.50 -14.80 -8.27
CA ALA A 20 -3.93 -14.99 -8.43
C ALA A 20 -4.62 -15.29 -7.09
N LEU A 21 -4.06 -16.20 -6.29
CA LEU A 21 -4.58 -16.54 -4.97
C LEU A 21 -4.53 -15.34 -4.03
N GLY A 22 -3.41 -14.60 -3.99
CA GLY A 22 -3.29 -13.37 -3.22
C GLY A 22 -4.33 -12.32 -3.63
N GLY A 23 -4.53 -12.15 -4.95
CA GLY A 23 -5.55 -11.24 -5.49
C GLY A 23 -6.97 -11.62 -5.07
N VAL A 24 -7.32 -12.91 -5.14
CA VAL A 24 -8.62 -13.43 -4.68
C VAL A 24 -8.81 -13.18 -3.18
N LEU A 25 -7.81 -13.50 -2.34
CA LEU A 25 -7.89 -13.30 -0.89
C LEU A 25 -8.05 -11.82 -0.52
N VAL A 26 -7.27 -10.93 -1.15
CA VAL A 26 -7.40 -9.47 -0.95
C VAL A 26 -8.78 -8.98 -1.41
N GLY A 27 -9.25 -9.43 -2.58
CA GLY A 27 -10.56 -9.08 -3.10
C GLY A 27 -11.70 -9.51 -2.18
N LEU A 28 -11.65 -10.75 -1.68
CA LEU A 28 -12.63 -11.27 -0.71
C LEU A 28 -12.62 -10.46 0.59
N GLY A 29 -11.43 -10.09 1.09
CA GLY A 29 -11.31 -9.23 2.27
C GLY A 29 -11.94 -7.86 2.07
N VAL A 30 -11.68 -7.23 0.92
CA VAL A 30 -12.28 -5.93 0.57
C VAL A 30 -13.79 -6.01 0.42
N VAL A 31 -14.30 -7.04 -0.28
CA VAL A 31 -15.74 -7.26 -0.45
C VAL A 31 -16.41 -7.49 0.90
N THR A 32 -15.82 -8.31 1.76
CA THR A 32 -16.37 -8.58 3.11
C THR A 32 -16.48 -7.31 3.94
N ILE A 33 -15.40 -6.52 3.95
CA ILE A 33 -15.38 -5.21 4.63
C ILE A 33 -16.47 -4.30 4.08
N TYR A 34 -16.55 -4.19 2.76
CA TYR A 34 -17.49 -3.28 2.11
C TYR A 34 -18.93 -3.69 2.36
N LEU A 35 -19.26 -4.98 2.28
CA LEU A 35 -20.61 -5.49 2.55
C LEU A 35 -21.00 -5.32 4.03
N ALA A 36 -20.06 -5.50 4.97
CA ALA A 36 -20.35 -5.38 6.39
C ALA A 36 -20.47 -3.92 6.88
N THR A 37 -19.73 -2.99 6.27
CA THR A 37 -19.59 -1.62 6.79
C THR A 37 -20.06 -0.52 5.85
N ALA A 38 -20.32 -0.84 4.56
CA ALA A 38 -20.52 0.11 3.48
C ALA A 38 -19.35 1.10 3.29
N ILE A 39 -18.16 0.78 3.81
CA ILE A 39 -16.96 1.62 3.73
C ILE A 39 -15.91 0.93 2.85
N ALA A 40 -15.37 1.68 1.89
CA ALA A 40 -14.23 1.22 1.10
C ALA A 40 -12.95 1.24 1.97
N PRO A 41 -12.24 0.10 2.14
CA PRO A 41 -11.02 0.04 2.93
C PRO A 41 -9.89 0.86 2.30
N GLY A 42 -9.17 1.65 3.11
CA GLY A 42 -8.07 2.48 2.63
C GLY A 42 -7.20 3.05 3.75
N ALA A 43 -5.88 3.00 3.55
CA ALA A 43 -4.88 3.32 4.57
C ALA A 43 -4.42 4.79 4.58
N SER A 44 -4.59 5.55 3.50
CA SER A 44 -4.04 6.92 3.35
C SER A 44 -4.45 7.92 4.44
N THR A 45 -5.60 7.69 5.05
CA THR A 45 -6.21 8.58 6.05
C THR A 45 -5.97 8.09 7.48
N PHE A 46 -5.26 6.97 7.67
CA PHE A 46 -5.02 6.38 8.99
C PHE A 46 -4.31 7.34 9.95
N LEU A 47 -3.23 8.00 9.51
CA LEU A 47 -2.49 8.92 10.37
C LEU A 47 -3.35 10.10 10.84
N GLU A 48 -4.04 10.79 9.91
CA GLU A 48 -4.92 11.93 10.22
C GLU A 48 -6.06 11.51 11.17
N SER A 49 -6.59 10.31 10.94
CA SER A 49 -7.63 9.70 11.75
C SER A 49 -7.16 9.35 13.16
N THR A 50 -5.96 8.78 13.31
CA THR A 50 -5.39 8.45 14.61
C THR A 50 -5.00 9.71 15.39
N LEU A 51 -4.46 10.73 14.72
CA LEU A 51 -4.17 12.03 15.35
C LEU A 51 -5.44 12.72 15.87
N SER A 52 -6.61 12.42 15.30
CA SER A 52 -7.89 12.96 15.78
C SER A 52 -8.31 12.49 17.19
N TYR A 53 -7.67 11.47 17.76
CA TYR A 53 -7.92 11.08 19.17
C TYR A 53 -7.36 12.09 20.17
N GLY A 54 -6.21 12.69 19.88
CA GLY A 54 -5.49 13.59 20.80
C GLY A 54 -5.43 15.05 20.36
N SER A 55 -6.02 15.40 19.21
CA SER A 55 -5.93 16.75 18.66
C SER A 55 -7.26 17.50 18.70
N SER A 56 -7.19 18.80 19.01
CA SER A 56 -8.29 19.77 18.97
C SER A 56 -8.37 20.55 17.65
N LEU A 57 -7.55 20.20 16.65
CA LEU A 57 -7.57 20.85 15.35
C LEU A 57 -8.91 20.58 14.63
N SER A 58 -9.65 21.65 14.30
CA SER A 58 -10.95 21.57 13.60
C SER A 58 -10.88 20.82 12.26
N ARG A 59 -9.73 20.85 11.58
CA ARG A 59 -9.52 20.10 10.33
C ARG A 59 -9.61 18.58 10.54
N LEU A 60 -9.30 18.07 11.73
CA LEU A 60 -9.30 16.64 12.03
C LEU A 60 -10.66 16.11 12.48
N ASP A 61 -11.63 16.99 12.77
CA ASP A 61 -12.99 16.60 13.18
C ASP A 61 -13.69 15.74 12.12
N ARG A 62 -13.40 16.00 10.83
CA ARG A 62 -13.93 15.20 9.71
C ARG A 62 -13.60 13.70 9.82
N TYR A 63 -12.51 13.33 10.50
CA TYR A 63 -12.09 11.94 10.61
C TYR A 63 -12.64 11.23 11.84
N ARG A 64 -13.19 11.95 12.81
CA ARG A 64 -13.64 11.39 14.10
C ARG A 64 -14.69 10.30 13.94
N ALA A 65 -15.62 10.45 12.99
CA ALA A 65 -16.64 9.43 12.74
C ALA A 65 -16.06 8.12 12.17
N SER A 66 -14.92 8.18 11.48
CA SER A 66 -14.31 7.01 10.83
C SER A 66 -13.12 6.42 11.58
N ARG A 67 -12.75 6.99 12.74
CA ARG A 67 -11.45 6.70 13.35
C ARG A 67 -11.31 5.32 13.95
N ASP A 68 -12.35 4.84 14.61
CA ASP A 68 -12.33 3.54 15.27
C ASP A 68 -12.20 2.42 14.23
N TRP A 69 -12.98 2.51 13.13
CA TRP A 69 -12.88 1.57 12.01
C TRP A 69 -11.49 1.54 11.38
N ARG A 70 -10.86 2.70 11.18
CA ARG A 70 -9.51 2.78 10.58
C ARG A 70 -8.44 2.18 11.48
N VAL A 71 -8.59 2.28 12.79
CA VAL A 71 -7.73 1.59 13.76
C VAL A 71 -7.90 0.09 13.68
N VAL A 72 -9.15 -0.40 13.69
CA VAL A 72 -9.44 -1.84 13.56
C VAL A 72 -8.88 -2.40 12.25
N PHE A 73 -9.07 -1.69 11.13
CA PHE A 73 -8.55 -2.10 9.83
C PHE A 73 -7.02 -2.20 9.82
N THR A 74 -6.32 -1.18 10.31
CA THR A 74 -4.85 -1.19 10.35
C THR A 74 -4.31 -2.27 11.29
N LEU A 75 -4.90 -2.40 12.48
CA LEU A 75 -4.53 -3.47 13.43
C LEU A 75 -4.80 -4.86 12.85
N GLY A 76 -5.87 -5.02 12.06
CA GLY A 76 -6.17 -6.26 11.34
C GLY A 76 -5.09 -6.63 10.34
N ILE A 77 -4.63 -5.66 9.52
CA ILE A 77 -3.54 -5.90 8.56
C ILE A 77 -2.23 -6.26 9.30
N VAL A 78 -1.85 -5.49 10.32
CA VAL A 78 -0.61 -5.72 11.07
C VAL A 78 -0.65 -7.07 11.80
N SER A 79 -1.76 -7.37 12.48
CA SER A 79 -1.95 -8.65 13.18
C SER A 79 -1.99 -9.82 12.20
N GLY A 80 -2.63 -9.68 11.04
CA GLY A 80 -2.66 -10.71 9.99
C GLY A 80 -1.25 -11.06 9.49
N ALA A 81 -0.42 -10.05 9.21
CA ALA A 81 0.97 -10.26 8.81
C ALA A 81 1.80 -10.91 9.92
N ALA A 82 1.60 -10.49 11.18
CA ALA A 82 2.28 -11.08 12.34
C ALA A 82 1.89 -12.55 12.55
N LEU A 83 0.59 -12.87 12.54
CA LEU A 83 0.08 -14.23 12.69
C LEU A 83 0.58 -15.14 11.56
N TYR A 84 0.58 -14.67 10.31
CA TYR A 84 1.12 -15.44 9.19
C TYR A 84 2.60 -15.77 9.42
N THR A 85 3.40 -14.76 9.80
CA THR A 85 4.84 -14.92 10.06
C THR A 85 5.11 -15.94 11.17
N LEU A 86 4.35 -15.87 12.27
CA LEU A 86 4.45 -16.82 13.39
C LEU A 86 4.01 -18.23 12.99
N ALA A 87 2.95 -18.35 12.20
CA ALA A 87 2.41 -19.65 11.77
C ALA A 87 3.34 -20.38 10.79
N THR A 88 4.02 -19.65 9.90
CA THR A 88 4.95 -20.25 8.92
C THR A 88 6.39 -20.34 9.42
N GLY A 89 6.68 -19.90 10.65
CA GLY A 89 8.04 -19.88 11.20
C GLY A 89 8.99 -18.94 10.46
N GLY A 90 8.46 -17.93 9.75
CA GLY A 90 9.29 -16.90 9.15
C GLY A 90 9.91 -16.06 10.26
N GLY A 91 11.23 -15.87 10.24
CA GLY A 91 11.91 -15.03 11.24
C GLY A 91 11.40 -13.57 11.23
N ALA A 92 11.94 -12.75 12.14
CA ALA A 92 11.65 -11.32 12.14
C ALA A 92 12.11 -10.68 10.81
N TRP A 93 11.18 -10.03 10.09
CA TRP A 93 11.47 -9.29 8.87
C TRP A 93 12.17 -7.97 9.24
N VAL A 94 13.50 -8.00 9.31
CA VAL A 94 14.31 -6.81 9.55
C VAL A 94 14.77 -6.25 8.20
N THR A 95 14.59 -4.95 7.99
CA THR A 95 15.05 -4.26 6.79
C THR A 95 16.50 -3.81 6.96
N ALA A 96 17.31 -3.94 5.90
CA ALA A 96 18.65 -3.35 5.83
C ALA A 96 18.61 -1.82 5.62
N VAL A 97 17.43 -1.27 5.29
CA VAL A 97 17.27 0.14 4.96
C VAL A 97 17.45 1.01 6.21
N ALA A 98 18.35 2.00 6.10
CA ALA A 98 18.61 2.96 7.15
C ALA A 98 17.32 3.68 7.63
N PRO A 99 17.08 3.82 8.94
CA PRO A 99 15.82 4.38 9.47
C PRO A 99 15.46 5.77 8.92
N TRP A 100 16.44 6.63 8.67
CA TRP A 100 16.20 7.97 8.12
C TRP A 100 15.59 7.93 6.70
N ARG A 101 15.97 6.94 5.88
CA ARG A 101 15.40 6.74 4.53
C ARG A 101 13.95 6.32 4.61
N LEU A 102 13.61 5.47 5.58
CA LEU A 102 12.23 5.07 5.85
C LEU A 102 11.39 6.25 6.31
N LEU A 103 11.94 7.10 7.19
CA LEU A 103 11.26 8.31 7.67
C LEU A 103 10.98 9.28 6.51
N VAL A 104 12.00 9.61 5.71
CA VAL A 104 11.87 10.52 4.57
C VAL A 104 10.90 9.94 3.53
N GLY A 105 11.04 8.65 3.19
CA GLY A 105 10.14 7.96 2.28
C GLY A 105 8.69 7.97 2.78
N GLY A 106 8.47 7.72 4.07
CA GLY A 106 7.14 7.77 4.69
C GLY A 106 6.50 9.16 4.62
N VAL A 107 7.27 10.22 4.86
CA VAL A 107 6.80 11.61 4.69
C VAL A 107 6.41 11.90 3.24
N LEU A 108 7.28 11.53 2.28
CA LEU A 108 7.00 11.71 0.85
C LEU A 108 5.75 10.95 0.40
N ILE A 109 5.57 9.71 0.87
CA ILE A 109 4.35 8.92 0.61
C ILE A 109 3.13 9.60 1.25
N GLY A 110 3.24 10.08 2.49
CA GLY A 110 2.15 10.80 3.16
C GLY A 110 1.68 12.03 2.39
N VAL A 111 2.62 12.87 1.96
CA VAL A 111 2.32 14.05 1.13
C VAL A 111 1.77 13.64 -0.23
N GLY A 112 2.40 12.67 -0.90
CA GLY A 112 2.00 12.21 -2.22
C GLY A 112 0.59 11.61 -2.25
N THR A 113 0.24 10.77 -1.27
CA THR A 113 -1.11 10.19 -1.19
C THR A 113 -2.19 11.25 -0.91
N ARG A 114 -1.84 12.35 -0.23
CA ARG A 114 -2.76 13.47 -0.03
C ARG A 114 -2.99 14.24 -1.33
N LEU A 115 -1.92 14.56 -2.06
CA LEU A 115 -1.99 15.23 -3.35
C LEU A 115 -2.74 14.39 -4.39
N GLY A 116 -2.49 13.08 -4.40
CA GLY A 116 -3.16 12.10 -5.25
C GLY A 116 -4.61 11.78 -4.83
N LYS A 117 -5.09 12.30 -3.69
CA LYS A 117 -6.41 12.00 -3.10
C LYS A 117 -6.65 10.50 -2.84
N GLY A 118 -5.58 9.72 -2.64
CA GLY A 118 -5.67 8.29 -2.40
C GLY A 118 -4.30 7.63 -2.30
N CYS A 119 -4.28 6.40 -1.81
CA CYS A 119 -3.10 5.54 -1.79
C CYS A 119 -3.21 4.46 -2.86
N THR A 120 -2.15 3.66 -3.01
CA THR A 120 -2.10 2.51 -3.91
C THR A 120 -3.21 1.49 -3.64
N SER A 121 -3.60 1.25 -2.38
CA SER A 121 -4.73 0.35 -2.07
C SER A 121 -6.09 0.99 -2.39
N GLY A 122 -6.25 2.29 -2.15
CA GLY A 122 -7.49 3.01 -2.45
C GLY A 122 -7.77 3.11 -3.95
N HIS A 123 -6.79 3.55 -4.74
CA HIS A 123 -6.93 3.59 -6.21
C HIS A 123 -6.79 2.21 -6.84
N GLY A 124 -5.80 1.42 -6.42
CA GLY A 124 -5.46 0.14 -7.06
C GLY A 124 -6.40 -1.00 -6.75
N VAL A 125 -6.83 -1.17 -5.50
CA VAL A 125 -7.72 -2.31 -5.15
C VAL A 125 -9.17 -1.87 -5.27
N CYS A 126 -9.59 -0.89 -4.47
CA CYS A 126 -11.00 -0.46 -4.46
C CYS A 126 -11.38 0.32 -5.73
N GLY A 127 -10.51 1.25 -6.16
CA GLY A 127 -10.80 2.16 -7.27
C GLY A 127 -10.82 1.51 -8.64
N VAL A 128 -9.86 0.61 -8.92
CA VAL A 128 -9.88 -0.21 -10.15
C VAL A 128 -10.99 -1.25 -10.07
N GLY A 129 -11.20 -1.87 -8.90
CA GLY A 129 -12.30 -2.83 -8.68
C GLY A 129 -13.68 -2.24 -8.91
N SER A 130 -13.88 -0.94 -8.68
CA SER A 130 -15.11 -0.20 -8.99
C SER A 130 -15.14 0.45 -10.37
N ALA A 131 -14.18 0.10 -11.24
CA ALA A 131 -14.03 0.61 -12.60
C ALA A 131 -13.89 2.14 -12.72
N SER A 132 -13.26 2.80 -11.75
CA SER A 132 -13.03 4.25 -11.80
C SER A 132 -11.89 4.62 -12.77
N SER A 133 -12.22 5.39 -13.81
CA SER A 133 -11.24 5.90 -14.78
C SER A 133 -10.12 6.74 -14.14
N THR A 134 -10.46 7.53 -13.12
CA THR A 134 -9.45 8.34 -12.39
C THR A 134 -8.48 7.46 -11.62
N SER A 135 -8.95 6.33 -11.09
CA SER A 135 -8.11 5.36 -10.40
C SER A 135 -7.18 4.60 -11.34
N PHE A 136 -7.63 4.25 -12.54
CA PHE A 136 -6.74 3.66 -13.55
C PHE A 136 -5.58 4.58 -13.91
N VAL A 137 -5.87 5.85 -14.17
CA VAL A 137 -4.83 6.86 -14.48
C VAL A 137 -3.89 7.05 -13.29
N GLY A 138 -4.43 7.12 -12.07
CA GLY A 138 -3.63 7.24 -10.85
C GLY A 138 -2.67 6.06 -10.67
N VAL A 139 -3.18 4.83 -10.76
CA VAL A 139 -2.39 3.60 -10.63
C VAL A 139 -1.28 3.54 -11.67
N LEU A 140 -1.59 3.81 -12.94
CA LEU A 140 -0.60 3.82 -14.01
C LEU A 140 0.50 4.85 -13.74
N SER A 141 0.12 6.05 -13.29
CA SER A 141 1.06 7.12 -12.98
C SER A 141 1.99 6.75 -11.82
N PHE A 142 1.44 6.25 -10.69
CA PHE A 142 2.26 5.87 -9.54
C PHE A 142 3.17 4.69 -9.85
N LEU A 143 2.70 3.68 -10.59
CA LEU A 143 3.53 2.54 -11.00
C LEU A 143 4.67 2.98 -11.91
N LEU A 144 4.39 3.81 -12.92
CA LEU A 144 5.40 4.31 -13.84
C LEU A 144 6.48 5.11 -13.09
N VAL A 145 6.07 6.06 -12.25
CA VAL A 145 7.00 6.86 -11.45
C VAL A 145 7.79 6.01 -10.47
N ALA A 146 7.16 5.01 -9.83
CA ALA A 146 7.85 4.10 -8.92
C ALA A 146 8.91 3.26 -9.65
N ILE A 147 8.58 2.71 -10.82
CA ILE A 147 9.53 1.96 -11.65
C ILE A 147 10.72 2.85 -12.03
N VAL A 148 10.46 4.03 -12.60
CA VAL A 148 11.52 4.96 -13.01
C VAL A 148 12.39 5.35 -11.81
N THR A 149 11.79 5.69 -10.67
CA THR A 149 12.52 6.08 -9.46
C THR A 149 13.37 4.93 -8.93
N ALA A 150 12.85 3.70 -8.91
CA ALA A 150 13.59 2.52 -8.49
C ALA A 150 14.80 2.27 -9.38
N GLN A 151 14.63 2.36 -10.71
CA GLN A 151 15.74 2.18 -11.66
C GLN A 151 16.80 3.27 -11.51
N LEU A 152 16.40 4.52 -11.30
CA LEU A 152 17.33 5.63 -11.07
C LEU A 152 18.10 5.47 -9.75
N ALA A 153 17.42 5.06 -8.67
CA ALA A 153 18.06 4.80 -7.39
C ALA A 153 19.09 3.67 -7.51
N MET A 154 18.73 2.58 -8.17
CA MET A 154 19.66 1.47 -8.45
C MET A 154 20.86 1.93 -9.30
N ALA A 155 20.63 2.70 -10.36
CA ALA A 155 21.69 3.24 -11.21
C ALA A 155 22.63 4.20 -10.46
N ALA A 156 22.12 4.91 -9.46
CA ALA A 156 22.91 5.75 -8.54
C ALA A 156 23.65 4.95 -7.46
N GLY A 157 23.59 3.61 -7.49
CA GLY A 157 24.26 2.74 -6.52
C GLY A 157 23.56 2.68 -5.15
N VAL A 158 22.30 3.12 -5.06
CA VAL A 158 21.53 3.06 -3.82
C VAL A 158 21.04 1.62 -3.62
N SER A 159 21.70 0.89 -2.74
CA SER A 159 21.22 -0.42 -2.27
C SER A 159 20.25 -0.27 -1.08
N PRO A 160 19.42 -1.28 -0.80
CA PRO A 160 18.71 -1.38 0.47
C PRO A 160 19.67 -1.18 1.65
#